data_AF-A0A8B3L229-F1
#
_entry.id   AF-A0A8B3L229-F1
#
_cell.length_a   1.000
_cell.length_b   1.000
_cell.length_c   1.000
_cell.angle_alpha   90.00
_cell.angle_beta   90.00
_cell.angle_gamma   90.00
#
_symmetry.space_group_name_H-M   'P 1'
#
loop_
_entity.id
_entity.type
_entity.pdbx_description
1 polymer ?
#
loop_
_entity_poly.entity_id
_entity_poly.type
_entity_poly.pdbx_seq_one_letter_code
_entity_poly.pdbx_strand_id
1 'polypeptide(L)'
;MKISTLIDTNVLIDVWGPAGPLTEWSSSAIISCRRDGALVINSIVWSELAPLVASEAMLRKAAERLEMDREFLPWEAAFLAGVAHSRYRRAGGVRERTLPDFFIGAHAAVAGHRLLTRDAPRYRSYFPDLEIVSPETHP
;
A
#
# COMPACT_ATOMS: atom_id res chain seq x y z
N MET A 1 -2.18 21.71 3.61
CA MET A 1 -2.93 20.48 3.95
C MET A 1 -1.91 19.38 4.16
N LYS A 2 -2.00 18.60 5.25
CA LYS A 2 -1.11 17.44 5.44
C LYS A 2 -1.66 16.32 4.55
N ILE A 3 -0.84 15.81 3.63
CA ILE A 3 -1.22 14.72 2.74
C ILE A 3 -0.80 13.42 3.43
N SER A 4 -1.74 12.52 3.71
CA SER A 4 -1.42 11.18 4.21
C SER A 4 -1.21 10.21 3.06
N THR A 5 -0.31 9.24 3.26
CA THR A 5 0.05 8.24 2.26
C THR A 5 -0.14 6.84 2.83
N LEU A 6 -1.00 6.04 2.20
CA LEU A 6 -1.10 4.61 2.47
C LEU A 6 0.05 3.89 1.76
N ILE A 7 0.80 3.07 2.50
CA ILE A 7 1.95 2.33 1.97
C ILE A 7 1.52 0.91 1.60
N ASP A 8 1.77 0.53 0.35
CA ASP A 8 1.60 -0.84 -0.14
C ASP A 8 2.68 -1.77 0.45
N THR A 9 2.32 -3.03 0.68
CA THR A 9 3.19 -4.05 1.27
C THR A 9 4.48 -4.24 0.46
N ASN A 10 4.40 -4.16 -0.88
CA ASN A 10 5.57 -4.39 -1.74
C ASN A 10 6.73 -3.41 -1.45
N VAL A 11 6.44 -2.16 -1.08
CA VAL A 11 7.45 -1.14 -0.75
C VAL A 11 8.10 -1.45 0.60
N LEU A 12 7.32 -1.88 1.59
CA LEU A 12 7.85 -2.27 2.90
C LEU A 12 8.69 -3.56 2.81
N ILE A 13 8.30 -4.50 1.95
CA ILE A 13 9.09 -5.70 1.63
C ILE A 13 10.46 -5.32 1.04
N ASP A 14 10.52 -4.37 0.11
CA ASP A 14 11.79 -3.96 -0.51
C ASP A 14 12.79 -3.38 0.51
N VAL A 15 12.30 -2.81 1.61
CA VAL A 15 13.12 -2.16 2.65
C VAL A 15 13.44 -3.11 3.81
N TRP A 16 12.53 -4.03 4.15
CA TRP A 16 12.72 -4.95 5.29
C TRP A 16 13.24 -6.33 4.87
N GLY A 17 13.10 -6.68 3.60
CA GLY A 17 13.65 -7.90 3.01
C GLY A 17 15.12 -7.75 2.59
N PRO A 18 15.66 -8.77 1.90
CA PRO A 18 16.99 -8.70 1.30
C PRO A 18 17.10 -7.53 0.30
N ALA A 19 18.25 -6.86 0.29
CA ALA A 19 18.49 -5.76 -0.63
C ALA A 19 18.32 -6.19 -2.10
N GLY A 20 17.55 -5.41 -2.84
CA GLY A 20 17.27 -5.61 -4.26
C GLY A 20 17.23 -4.29 -5.04
N PRO A 21 16.92 -4.34 -6.34
CA PRO A 21 16.98 -3.16 -7.22
C PRO A 21 16.11 -1.97 -6.79
N LEU A 22 15.04 -2.22 -6.03
CA LEU A 22 14.09 -1.20 -5.58
C LEU A 22 14.30 -0.75 -4.13
N THR A 23 15.24 -1.34 -3.40
CA THR A 23 15.45 -1.02 -1.97
C THR A 23 15.78 0.46 -1.76
N GLU A 24 16.63 1.05 -2.60
CA GLU A 24 17.02 2.46 -2.49
C GLU A 24 15.86 3.42 -2.81
N TRP A 25 15.13 3.13 -3.90
CA TRP A 25 13.95 3.90 -4.28
C TRP A 25 12.86 3.81 -3.20
N SER A 26 12.51 2.61 -2.76
CA SER A 26 11.48 2.37 -1.75
C SER A 26 11.81 3.07 -0.42
N SER A 27 13.08 3.01 0.01
CA SER A 27 13.55 3.73 1.20
C SER A 27 13.40 5.25 1.06
N SER A 28 13.84 5.80 -0.07
CA SER A 28 13.77 7.24 -0.36
C SER A 28 12.33 7.73 -0.48
N ALA A 29 11.45 6.94 -1.09
CA ALA A 29 10.03 7.26 -1.26
C ALA A 29 9.29 7.27 0.08
N ILE A 30 9.56 6.31 0.98
CA ILE A 30 9.01 6.31 2.36
C ILE A 30 9.44 7.59 3.09
N ILE A 31 10.72 7.95 3.03
CA ILE A 31 11.25 9.17 3.68
C ILE A 31 10.57 10.42 3.12
N SER A 32 10.42 10.52 1.79
CA SER A 32 9.76 11.67 1.18
C SER A 32 8.29 11.76 1.56
N CYS A 33 7.56 10.63 1.52
CA CYS A 33 6.15 10.61 1.92
C CYS A 33 5.97 10.99 3.40
N ARG A 34 6.88 10.54 4.29
CA ARG A 34 6.85 10.92 5.71
C ARG A 34 7.06 12.41 5.92
N ARG A 35 7.94 13.02 5.12
CA ARG A 35 8.19 14.47 5.17
C ARG A 35 6.96 15.26 4.74
N ASP A 36 6.17 14.75 3.80
CA ASP A 36 4.96 15.41 3.32
C ASP A 36 3.75 15.23 4.26
N GLY A 37 3.70 14.13 5.01
CA GLY A 37 2.66 13.88 5.99
C GLY A 37 2.65 12.46 6.57
N ALA A 38 1.49 12.06 7.11
CA ALA A 38 1.36 10.80 7.82
C ALA A 38 1.53 9.59 6.89
N LEU A 39 2.15 8.53 7.41
CA LEU A 39 2.25 7.24 6.75
C LEU A 39 1.18 6.34 7.33
N VAL A 40 0.37 5.70 6.48
CA VAL A 40 -0.78 4.90 6.88
C VAL A 40 -0.58 3.47 6.39
N ILE A 41 -0.98 2.51 7.22
CA ILE A 41 -1.14 1.10 6.84
C ILE A 41 -2.47 0.57 7.37
N ASN A 42 -2.99 -0.46 6.72
CA ASN A 42 -4.23 -1.12 7.14
C ASN A 42 -3.97 -2.56 7.60
N SER A 43 -5.02 -3.26 8.01
CA SER A 43 -4.94 -4.65 8.46
C SER A 43 -4.46 -5.63 7.39
N ILE A 44 -4.69 -5.35 6.10
CA ILE A 44 -4.21 -6.17 4.98
C ILE A 44 -2.69 -6.07 4.89
N VAL A 45 -2.15 -4.84 4.82
CA VAL A 45 -0.70 -4.60 4.81
C VAL A 45 -0.04 -5.22 6.04
N TRP A 46 -0.64 -5.02 7.22
CA TRP A 46 -0.16 -5.64 8.46
C TRP A 46 -0.09 -7.17 8.37
N SER A 47 -1.12 -7.81 7.81
CA SER A 47 -1.18 -9.27 7.68
C SER A 47 -0.13 -9.82 6.70
N GLU A 48 0.19 -9.07 5.64
CA GLU A 48 1.17 -9.48 4.64
C GLU A 48 2.62 -9.29 5.12
N LEU A 49 2.84 -8.38 6.06
CA LEU A 49 4.15 -8.17 6.70
C LEU A 49 4.44 -9.16 7.82
N ALA A 50 3.40 -9.76 8.42
CA ALA A 50 3.54 -10.69 9.54
C ALA A 50 4.51 -11.86 9.27
N PRO A 51 4.54 -12.49 8.08
CA PRO A 51 5.49 -13.57 7.78
C PRO A 51 6.97 -13.13 7.69
N LEU A 52 7.25 -11.83 7.60
CA LEU A 52 8.60 -11.28 7.47
C LEU A 52 9.30 -11.07 8.81
N VAL A 53 8.57 -11.21 9.92
CA VAL A 53 9.07 -10.97 11.28
C VAL A 53 8.92 -12.19 12.16
N ALA A 54 9.76 -12.31 13.18
CA ALA A 54 9.68 -13.42 14.12
C ALA A 54 8.52 -13.30 15.13
N SER A 55 7.95 -12.10 15.32
CA SER A 55 6.83 -11.87 16.24
C SER A 55 6.07 -10.59 15.91
N GLU A 56 4.79 -10.51 16.32
CA GLU A 56 3.99 -9.30 16.18
C GLU A 56 4.60 -8.09 16.92
N ALA A 57 5.27 -8.32 18.06
CA ALA A 57 5.95 -7.27 18.80
C ALA A 57 7.06 -6.61 17.97
N MET A 58 7.79 -7.38 17.14
CA MET A 58 8.78 -6.83 16.22
C MET A 58 8.14 -6.01 15.10
N LEU A 59 7.03 -6.47 14.52
CA LEU A 59 6.30 -5.71 13.50
C LEU A 59 5.78 -4.37 14.06
N ARG A 60 5.26 -4.38 15.28
CA ARG A 60 4.85 -3.18 16.00
C ARG A 60 5.99 -2.20 16.21
N LYS A 61 7.13 -2.67 16.69
CA LYS A 61 8.31 -1.81 16.85
C LYS A 61 8.81 -1.26 15.51
N ALA A 62 8.75 -2.05 14.43
CA ALA A 62 9.11 -1.59 13.09
C ALA A 62 8.15 -0.49 12.58
N ALA A 63 6.85 -0.64 12.82
CA ALA A 63 5.85 0.36 12.47
C ALA A 63 5.96 1.64 13.29
N GLU A 64 6.23 1.53 14.60
CA GLU A 64 6.48 2.67 15.49
C GLU A 64 7.72 3.46 15.05
N ARG A 65 8.80 2.78 14.61
CA ARG A 65 10.02 3.43 14.12
C ARG A 65 9.80 4.27 12.86
N LEU A 66 8.84 3.88 12.02
CA LEU A 66 8.44 4.66 10.84
C LEU A 66 7.26 5.61 11.13
N GLU A 67 6.80 5.65 12.39
CA GLU A 67 5.65 6.44 12.83
C GLU A 67 4.41 6.23 11.94
N MET A 68 4.15 4.96 11.60
CA MET A 68 3.01 4.57 10.75
C MET A 68 1.73 4.50 11.58
N ASP A 69 0.72 5.23 11.11
CA ASP A 69 -0.64 5.16 11.63
C ASP A 69 -1.32 3.88 11.10
N ARG A 70 -1.94 3.15 12.02
CA ARG A 70 -2.70 1.94 11.69
C ARG A 70 -4.18 2.30 11.63
N GLU A 71 -4.74 2.26 10.45
CA GLU A 71 -6.14 2.58 10.22
C GLU A 71 -6.96 1.30 10.04
N PHE A 72 -8.18 1.32 10.59
CA PHE A 72 -9.17 0.29 10.30
C PHE A 72 -9.61 0.41 8.85
N LEU A 73 -9.77 -0.73 8.17
CA LEU A 73 -10.31 -0.74 6.82
C LEU A 73 -11.78 -0.29 6.83
N PRO A 74 -12.16 0.81 6.15
CA PRO A 74 -13.55 1.26 6.08
C PRO A 74 -14.45 0.24 5.36
N TRP A 75 -15.73 0.18 5.74
CA TRP A 75 -16.70 -0.69 5.08
C TRP A 75 -16.93 -0.29 3.62
N GLU A 76 -16.89 1.01 3.32
CA GLU A 76 -17.00 1.58 1.98
C GLU A 76 -15.82 1.15 1.11
N ALA A 77 -14.60 1.13 1.68
CA ALA A 77 -13.41 0.63 1.01
C ALA A 77 -13.54 -0.88 0.72
N ALA A 78 -14.09 -1.65 1.67
CA ALA A 78 -14.32 -3.07 1.47
C ALA A 78 -15.32 -3.36 0.36
N PHE A 79 -16.42 -2.60 0.29
CA PHE A 79 -17.40 -2.69 -0.79
C PHE A 79 -16.76 -2.34 -2.15
N LEU A 80 -16.02 -1.23 -2.22
CA LEU A 80 -15.36 -0.78 -3.44
C LEU A 80 -14.34 -1.80 -3.94
N ALA A 81 -13.54 -2.39 -3.04
CA ALA A 81 -12.60 -3.45 -3.35
C ALA A 81 -13.30 -4.66 -3.98
N GLY A 82 -14.43 -5.09 -3.42
CA GLY A 82 -15.23 -6.19 -3.96
C GLY A 82 -15.77 -5.91 -5.37
N VAL A 83 -16.27 -4.69 -5.61
CA VAL A 83 -16.74 -4.25 -6.94
C VAL A 83 -15.60 -4.24 -7.95
N ALA A 84 -14.45 -3.67 -7.59
CA ALA A 84 -13.28 -3.59 -8.45
C ALA A 84 -12.73 -4.99 -8.78
N HIS A 85 -12.60 -5.87 -7.78
CA HIS A 85 -12.18 -7.26 -7.96
C HIS A 85 -13.16 -8.04 -8.84
N SER A 86 -14.48 -7.86 -8.68
CA SER A 86 -15.49 -8.48 -9.55
C SER A 86 -15.33 -8.04 -11.01
N ARG A 87 -15.09 -6.75 -11.26
CA ARG A 87 -14.82 -6.22 -12.61
C ARG A 87 -13.55 -6.83 -13.19
N TYR A 88 -12.47 -6.94 -12.41
CA TYR A 88 -11.23 -7.60 -12.82
C TYR A 88 -11.45 -9.05 -13.26
N ARG A 89 -12.16 -9.83 -12.44
CA ARG A 89 -12.45 -11.24 -12.75
C ARG A 89 -13.29 -11.40 -14.01
N ARG A 90 -14.26 -10.50 -14.25
CA ARG A 90 -15.08 -10.51 -15.48
C ARG A 90 -14.31 -10.12 -16.73
N ALA A 91 -13.31 -9.26 -16.60
CA ALA A 91 -12.45 -8.83 -17.70
C ALA A 91 -11.37 -9.88 -18.10
N GLY A 92 -11.49 -11.13 -17.62
CA GLY A 92 -10.50 -12.17 -17.89
C GLY A 92 -9.23 -12.06 -17.05
N GLY A 93 -9.27 -11.33 -15.93
CA GLY A 93 -8.15 -11.23 -14.99
C GLY A 93 -7.62 -12.61 -14.60
N VAL A 94 -6.41 -12.91 -15.06
CA VAL A 94 -5.63 -14.10 -14.66
C VAL A 94 -5.35 -14.02 -13.15
N ARG A 95 -4.97 -15.12 -12.48
CA ARG A 95 -4.79 -15.18 -11.01
C ARG A 95 -3.70 -14.25 -10.42
N GLU A 96 -3.16 -13.31 -11.18
CA GLU A 96 -2.02 -12.49 -10.80
C GLU A 96 -2.35 -11.39 -9.79
N ARG A 97 -3.58 -10.86 -9.78
CA ARG A 97 -4.03 -9.96 -8.71
C ARG A 97 -4.87 -10.66 -7.68
N THR A 98 -4.49 -10.46 -6.43
CA THR A 98 -5.19 -10.96 -5.27
C THR A 98 -6.20 -9.93 -4.79
N LEU A 99 -7.22 -10.37 -4.04
CA LEU A 99 -8.18 -9.49 -3.41
C LEU A 99 -7.52 -8.43 -2.47
N PRO A 100 -6.45 -8.75 -1.71
CA PRO A 100 -5.64 -7.77 -0.97
C PRO A 100 -5.29 -6.48 -1.72
N ASP A 101 -4.77 -6.57 -2.96
CA ASP A 101 -4.42 -5.39 -3.77
C ASP A 101 -5.62 -4.43 -3.91
N PHE A 102 -6.82 -4.98 -4.13
CA PHE A 102 -8.03 -4.17 -4.28
C PHE A 102 -8.44 -3.50 -2.97
N PHE A 103 -8.22 -4.13 -1.81
CA PHE A 103 -8.47 -3.50 -0.52
C PHE A 103 -7.51 -2.35 -0.23
N ILE A 104 -6.23 -2.53 -0.56
CA ILE A 104 -5.19 -1.49 -0.40
C ILE A 104 -5.55 -0.26 -1.23
N GLY A 105 -5.83 -0.45 -2.52
CA GLY A 105 -6.21 0.64 -3.42
C GLY A 105 -7.53 1.31 -3.05
N ALA A 106 -8.54 0.51 -2.69
CA ALA A 106 -9.84 1.04 -2.29
C ALA A 106 -9.77 1.83 -0.98
N HIS A 107 -8.96 1.40 -0.01
CA HIS A 107 -8.77 2.15 1.23
C HIS A 107 -8.16 3.51 0.92
N ALA A 108 -7.06 3.55 0.17
CA ALA A 108 -6.42 4.81 -0.19
C ALA A 108 -7.40 5.75 -0.91
N ALA A 109 -8.17 5.24 -1.87
CA ALA A 109 -9.15 6.02 -2.61
C ALA A 109 -10.31 6.55 -1.74
N VAL A 110 -10.87 5.72 -0.85
CA VAL A 110 -12.01 6.11 -0.01
C VAL A 110 -11.61 7.08 1.09
N ALA A 111 -10.46 6.88 1.72
CA ALA A 111 -9.97 7.73 2.79
C ALA A 111 -9.23 8.99 2.29
N GLY A 112 -9.03 9.13 0.98
CA GLY A 112 -8.37 10.29 0.37
C GLY A 112 -6.85 10.32 0.60
N HIS A 113 -6.23 9.16 0.75
CA HIS A 113 -4.77 9.04 0.83
C HIS A 113 -4.15 8.98 -0.56
N ARG A 114 -2.87 9.37 -0.65
CA ARG A 114 -2.00 8.86 -1.72
C ARG A 114 -1.72 7.38 -1.51
N LEU A 115 -1.37 6.67 -2.56
CA LEU A 115 -0.85 5.30 -2.47
C LEU A 115 0.62 5.27 -2.85
N LEU A 116 1.49 4.78 -1.97
CA LEU A 116 2.89 4.49 -2.27
C LEU A 116 3.03 3.02 -2.66
N THR A 117 3.41 2.74 -3.91
CA THR A 117 3.56 1.37 -4.45
C THR A 117 4.56 1.33 -5.61
N ARG A 118 5.23 0.20 -5.81
CA ARG A 118 6.00 -0.03 -7.04
C ARG A 118 5.17 -0.52 -8.22
N ASP A 119 3.95 -1.01 -7.99
CA ASP A 119 3.11 -1.63 -9.02
C ASP A 119 1.97 -0.70 -9.48
N ALA A 120 2.27 0.56 -9.78
CA ALA A 120 1.28 1.61 -10.09
C ALA A 120 0.28 1.28 -11.22
N PRO A 121 0.68 0.64 -12.34
CA PRO A 121 -0.26 0.24 -13.38
C PRO A 121 -1.38 -0.65 -12.83
N ARG A 122 -1.14 -1.36 -11.72
CA ARG A 122 -2.17 -2.19 -11.11
C ARG A 122 -3.33 -1.32 -10.60
N TYR A 123 -3.02 -0.31 -9.81
CA TYR A 123 -4.04 0.47 -9.12
C TYR A 123 -4.80 1.41 -10.07
N ARG A 124 -4.12 2.04 -11.03
CA ARG A 124 -4.72 3.03 -11.96
C ARG A 124 -5.92 2.49 -12.75
N SER A 125 -5.93 1.20 -13.11
CA SER A 125 -7.04 0.63 -13.90
C SER A 125 -8.38 0.60 -13.16
N TYR A 126 -8.36 0.57 -11.83
CA TYR A 126 -9.58 0.45 -11.00
C TYR A 126 -9.82 1.64 -10.09
N PHE A 127 -8.77 2.44 -9.82
CA PHE A 127 -8.82 3.64 -9.00
C PHE A 127 -8.16 4.79 -9.78
N PRO A 128 -8.81 5.31 -10.85
CA PRO A 128 -8.19 6.26 -11.77
C PRO A 128 -7.88 7.63 -11.12
N ASP A 129 -8.67 8.02 -10.12
CA ASP A 129 -8.50 9.29 -9.40
C ASP A 129 -7.53 9.17 -8.21
N LEU A 130 -6.98 7.97 -7.97
CA LEU A 130 -6.05 7.73 -6.88
C LEU A 130 -4.67 8.32 -7.23
N GLU A 131 -4.20 9.24 -6.40
CA GLU A 131 -2.84 9.76 -6.49
C GLU A 131 -1.85 8.67 -6.07
N ILE A 132 -0.94 8.30 -6.97
CA ILE A 132 -0.01 7.19 -6.78
C ILE A 132 1.42 7.70 -6.83
N VAL A 133 2.19 7.41 -5.78
CA VAL A 133 3.64 7.58 -5.71
C VAL A 133 4.29 6.26 -6.11
N SER A 134 5.06 6.27 -7.19
CA SER A 134 5.70 5.09 -7.77
C SER A 134 7.00 5.43 -8.52
N PRO A 135 7.86 4.45 -8.87
CA PRO A 135 9.10 4.73 -9.59
C PRO A 135 8.89 5.45 -10.92
N GLU A 136 7.76 5.20 -11.58
CA GLU A 136 7.41 5.85 -12.85
C GLU A 136 7.05 7.33 -12.71
N THR A 137 6.52 7.73 -11.55
CA THR A 137 6.00 9.10 -11.31
C THR A 137 6.94 9.93 -10.44
N HIS A 138 7.75 9.26 -9.63
CA HIS A 138 8.69 9.83 -8.67
C HIS A 138 10.00 9.02 -8.77
N PRO A 139 10.75 9.18 -9.88
CA PRO A 139 11.98 8.42 -10.14
C PRO A 139 13.13 8.80 -9.19
#